data_AF-A0A2V8P3T4-F1
#
_entry.id   AF-A0A2V8P3T4-F1
#
_cell.length_a   1.000
_cell.length_b   1.000
_cell.length_c   1.000
_cell.angle_alpha   90.00
_cell.angle_beta   90.00
_cell.angle_gamma   90.00
#
_symmetry.space_group_name_H-M   'P 1'
#
loop_
_entity.id
_entity.type
_entity.pdbx_description
1 polymer ?
#
loop_
_entity_poly.entity_id
_entity_poly.type
_entity_poly.pdbx_seq_one_letter_code
_entity_poly.pdbx_strand_id
1 'polypeptide(L)'
;MLWYPGLVPNLLSQLTKDEQAQLFEELNYMNLQEIRGFCSDRGIPYKIMARYPNGKLKITKDTDRKPIVLARVRHYLATGDVGHPTCIPAEIVREDNPPEKPSMLERLYYRWYSKEHTGIIRSLHELTEGRFQDGAVARVLAMEFWTRGEAPTLEEFARAWTRAKADERRLLTPEYAYLTDLQHKRAGGEWKKLRKAKAQSALQTLARIARFQA
;
A
#
# COMPACT_ATOMS: atom_id res chain seq x y z
N MET A 1 0.15 -26.52 -25.15
CA MET A 1 1.38 -25.73 -24.92
C MET A 1 1.54 -25.59 -23.42
N LEU A 2 2.37 -26.46 -22.82
CA LEU A 2 2.55 -26.51 -21.36
C LEU A 2 3.50 -25.39 -20.96
N TRP A 3 2.97 -24.34 -20.31
CA TRP A 3 3.76 -23.32 -19.64
C TRP A 3 4.39 -23.98 -18.41
N TYR A 4 5.69 -24.31 -18.48
CA TYR A 4 6.48 -24.52 -17.28
C TYR A 4 6.73 -23.14 -16.69
N PRO A 5 6.28 -22.84 -15.45
CA PRO A 5 6.80 -21.68 -14.75
C PRO A 5 8.25 -22.04 -14.43
N GLY A 6 9.17 -21.68 -15.32
CA GLY A 6 10.58 -21.68 -14.99
C GLY A 6 10.72 -20.87 -13.72
N LEU A 7 11.25 -21.49 -12.66
CA LEU A 7 11.61 -20.80 -11.44
C LEU A 7 12.45 -19.60 -11.86
N VAL A 8 11.89 -18.39 -11.79
CA VAL A 8 12.68 -17.20 -12.09
C VAL A 8 13.77 -17.19 -11.02
N PRO A 9 15.06 -17.25 -11.40
CA PRO A 9 16.14 -17.34 -10.43
C PRO A 9 16.07 -16.16 -9.47
N ASN A 10 16.47 -16.37 -8.22
CA ASN A 10 16.68 -15.29 -7.26
C ASN A 10 17.54 -14.20 -7.91
N LEU A 11 16.93 -13.08 -8.28
CA LEU A 11 17.58 -12.03 -9.06
C LEU A 11 18.67 -11.33 -8.26
N LEU A 12 18.57 -11.37 -6.92
CA LEU A 12 19.59 -10.83 -6.02
C LEU A 12 20.88 -11.64 -6.06
N SER A 13 20.88 -12.89 -6.52
CA SER A 13 22.12 -13.70 -6.61
C SER A 13 23.14 -13.14 -7.62
N GLN A 14 22.72 -12.21 -8.48
CA GLN A 14 23.58 -11.48 -9.42
C GLN A 14 24.33 -10.30 -8.75
N LEU A 15 24.04 -10.03 -7.48
CA LEU A 15 24.61 -8.93 -6.71
C LEU A 15 25.46 -9.47 -5.56
N THR A 16 26.56 -8.79 -5.28
CA THR A 16 27.29 -8.91 -4.01
C THR A 16 26.42 -8.52 -2.82
N LYS A 17 26.83 -8.89 -1.60
CA LYS A 17 26.07 -8.55 -0.39
C LYS A 17 25.93 -7.04 -0.16
N ASP A 18 26.97 -6.28 -0.49
CA ASP A 18 26.96 -4.83 -0.36
C ASP A 18 26.01 -4.18 -1.38
N GLU A 19 26.01 -4.66 -2.63
CA GLU A 19 25.05 -4.21 -3.66
C GLU A 19 23.61 -4.57 -3.29
N GLN A 20 23.36 -5.74 -2.69
CA GLN A 20 22.02 -6.11 -2.19
C GLN A 20 21.54 -5.14 -1.11
N ALA A 21 22.41 -4.84 -0.13
CA ALA A 21 22.10 -3.91 0.95
C ALA A 21 21.82 -2.49 0.41
N GLN A 22 22.68 -2.01 -0.50
CA GLN A 22 22.51 -0.72 -1.16
C GLN A 22 21.19 -0.67 -1.95
N LEU A 23 20.88 -1.68 -2.76
CA LEU A 23 19.63 -1.74 -3.51
C LEU A 23 18.42 -1.64 -2.57
N PHE A 24 18.39 -2.43 -1.49
CA PHE A 24 17.27 -2.42 -0.55
C PHE A 24 17.09 -1.09 0.18
N GLU A 25 18.18 -0.40 0.49
CA GLU A 25 18.14 0.96 1.00
C GLU A 25 17.58 1.92 -0.05
N GLU A 26 18.10 1.90 -1.27
CA GLU A 26 17.73 2.82 -2.35
C GLU A 26 16.29 2.63 -2.86
N LEU A 27 15.75 1.40 -2.82
CA LEU A 27 14.33 1.11 -3.07
C LEU A 27 13.40 1.96 -2.19
N ASN A 28 13.81 2.28 -0.95
CA ASN A 28 13.04 3.13 -0.05
C ASN A 28 12.93 4.58 -0.55
N TYR A 29 13.81 5.02 -1.45
CA TYR A 29 13.80 6.38 -2.01
C TYR A 29 12.95 6.49 -3.28
N MET A 30 12.58 5.37 -3.91
CA MET A 30 11.70 5.39 -5.07
C MET A 30 10.31 5.92 -4.71
N ASN A 31 9.72 6.74 -5.56
CA ASN A 31 8.33 7.17 -5.41
C ASN A 31 7.36 6.09 -5.96
N LEU A 32 6.08 6.24 -5.66
CA LEU A 32 5.10 5.23 -6.03
C LEU A 32 4.92 5.07 -7.55
N GLN A 33 5.13 6.12 -8.35
CA GLN A 33 5.09 6.03 -9.82
C GLN A 33 6.27 5.22 -10.37
N GLU A 34 7.49 5.47 -9.87
CA GLU A 34 8.71 4.73 -10.24
C GLU A 34 8.55 3.24 -9.92
N ILE A 35 8.04 2.93 -8.72
CA ILE A 35 7.80 1.54 -8.29
C ILE A 35 6.74 0.87 -9.17
N ARG A 36 5.65 1.57 -9.48
CA ARG A 36 4.57 1.06 -10.33
C ARG A 36 5.04 0.78 -11.76
N GLY A 37 5.94 1.60 -12.31
CA GLY A 37 6.56 1.35 -13.62
C GLY A 37 7.24 -0.01 -13.62
N PHE A 38 8.15 -0.22 -12.67
CA PHE A 38 8.83 -1.52 -12.51
C PHE A 38 7.85 -2.68 -12.31
N CYS A 39 6.81 -2.50 -11.48
CA CYS A 39 5.82 -3.54 -11.24
C CYS A 39 5.02 -3.90 -12.50
N SER A 40 4.64 -2.89 -13.30
CA SER A 40 3.84 -3.09 -14.53
C SER A 40 4.62 -3.91 -15.56
N ASP A 41 5.91 -3.60 -15.74
CA ASP A 41 6.78 -4.30 -16.67
C ASP A 41 6.98 -5.79 -16.32
N ARG A 42 6.70 -6.18 -15.08
CA ARG A 42 6.94 -7.53 -14.53
C ARG A 42 5.72 -8.27 -14.05
N GLY A 43 4.53 -7.71 -14.27
CA GLY A 43 3.30 -8.31 -13.76
C GLY A 43 3.23 -8.41 -12.23
N ILE A 44 4.03 -7.63 -11.50
CA ILE A 44 3.95 -7.56 -10.03
C ILE A 44 2.67 -6.78 -9.69
N PRO A 45 1.73 -7.35 -8.93
CA PRO A 45 0.46 -6.70 -8.65
C PRO A 45 0.64 -5.53 -7.67
N TYR A 46 0.14 -4.36 -8.05
CA TYR A 46 0.08 -3.16 -7.20
C TYR A 46 -1.32 -2.52 -7.14
N LYS A 47 -2.28 -3.08 -7.89
CA LYS A 47 -3.67 -2.69 -7.88
C LYS A 47 -4.43 -3.55 -6.87
N ILE A 48 -5.31 -2.91 -6.10
CA ILE A 48 -6.21 -3.63 -5.19
C ILE A 48 -7.35 -4.20 -6.02
N MET A 49 -7.66 -5.47 -5.80
CA MET A 49 -8.83 -6.14 -6.35
C MET A 49 -9.93 -6.24 -5.31
N ALA A 50 -11.17 -6.34 -5.77
CA ALA A 50 -12.33 -6.59 -4.92
C ALA A 50 -13.15 -7.74 -5.51
N ARG A 51 -13.49 -8.71 -4.66
CA ARG A 51 -14.45 -9.75 -4.99
C ARG A 51 -15.85 -9.23 -4.70
N TYR A 52 -16.79 -9.44 -5.61
CA TYR A 52 -18.18 -9.00 -5.46
C TYR A 52 -19.07 -10.18 -5.07
N PRO A 53 -20.24 -9.94 -4.46
CA PRO A 53 -21.16 -11.01 -4.05
C PRO A 53 -21.58 -11.95 -5.19
N ASN A 54 -21.58 -11.47 -6.44
CA ASN A 54 -21.83 -12.27 -7.65
C ASN A 54 -20.63 -13.14 -8.09
N GLY A 55 -19.59 -13.27 -7.25
CA GLY A 55 -18.38 -14.03 -7.53
C GLY A 55 -17.37 -13.35 -8.45
N LYS A 56 -17.70 -12.20 -9.05
CA LYS A 56 -16.79 -11.49 -9.97
C LYS A 56 -15.66 -10.84 -9.20
N LEU A 57 -14.44 -10.99 -9.71
CA LEU A 57 -13.26 -10.28 -9.23
C LEU A 57 -12.99 -9.09 -10.16
N LYS A 58 -12.90 -7.87 -9.61
CA LYS A 58 -12.63 -6.65 -10.38
C LYS A 58 -11.42 -5.89 -9.82
N ILE A 59 -10.65 -5.30 -10.72
CA ILE A 59 -9.63 -4.31 -10.36
C ILE A 59 -10.33 -3.04 -9.88
N THR A 60 -9.87 -2.48 -8.75
CA THR A 60 -10.40 -1.23 -8.19
C THR A 60 -9.59 -0.02 -8.68
N LYS A 61 -10.09 1.19 -8.40
CA LYS A 61 -9.34 2.42 -8.63
C LYS A 61 -8.14 2.55 -7.67
N ASP A 62 -8.21 1.87 -6.52
CA ASP A 62 -7.21 1.97 -5.48
C ASP A 62 -5.97 1.13 -5.78
N THR A 63 -4.85 1.60 -5.26
CA THR A 63 -3.56 0.94 -5.39
C THR A 63 -3.01 0.68 -4.01
N ASP A 64 -2.24 -0.39 -3.87
CA ASP A 64 -1.52 -0.65 -2.65
C ASP A 64 -0.58 0.50 -2.28
N ARG A 65 -0.41 0.68 -0.98
CA ARG A 65 0.49 1.68 -0.42
C ARG A 65 1.94 1.29 -0.69
N LYS A 66 2.82 2.28 -0.74
CA LYS A 66 4.25 2.08 -1.02
C LYS A 66 4.90 0.94 -0.22
N PRO A 67 4.68 0.78 1.10
CA PRO A 67 5.29 -0.33 1.85
C PRO A 67 4.87 -1.72 1.34
N ILE A 68 3.59 -1.90 1.01
CA ILE A 68 3.06 -3.17 0.48
C ILE A 68 3.66 -3.46 -0.90
N VAL A 69 3.70 -2.47 -1.78
CA VAL A 69 4.26 -2.64 -3.13
C VAL A 69 5.76 -2.91 -3.07
N LEU A 70 6.51 -2.22 -2.21
CA LEU A 70 7.94 -2.48 -2.03
C LEU A 70 8.21 -3.87 -1.42
N ALA A 71 7.38 -4.34 -0.49
CA ALA A 71 7.49 -5.70 0.02
C ALA A 71 7.34 -6.74 -1.11
N ARG A 72 6.40 -6.54 -2.03
CA ARG A 72 6.25 -7.40 -3.23
C ARG A 72 7.46 -7.31 -4.16
N VAL A 73 7.98 -6.11 -4.41
CA VAL A 73 9.21 -5.96 -5.22
C VAL A 73 10.37 -6.73 -4.59
N ARG A 74 10.60 -6.59 -3.28
CA ARG A 74 11.66 -7.33 -2.57
C ARG A 74 11.44 -8.84 -2.64
N HIS A 75 10.21 -9.30 -2.46
CA HIS A 75 9.84 -10.71 -2.59
C HIS A 75 10.15 -11.24 -3.99
N TYR A 76 9.71 -10.53 -5.04
CA TYR A 76 10.01 -10.87 -6.43
C TYR A 76 11.50 -10.92 -6.70
N LEU A 77 12.28 -9.94 -6.23
CA LEU A 77 13.72 -9.95 -6.40
C LEU A 77 14.37 -11.18 -5.74
N ALA A 78 13.88 -11.60 -4.57
CA ALA A 78 14.43 -12.72 -3.82
C ALA A 78 14.01 -14.10 -4.34
N THR A 79 12.82 -14.21 -4.94
CA THR A 79 12.18 -15.50 -5.23
C THR A 79 11.80 -15.71 -6.69
N GLY A 80 11.75 -14.63 -7.47
CA GLY A 80 11.17 -14.63 -8.80
C GLY A 80 9.64 -14.65 -8.85
N ASP A 81 8.97 -14.82 -7.71
CA ASP A 81 7.50 -14.85 -7.63
C ASP A 81 6.91 -13.44 -7.62
N VAL A 82 5.94 -13.21 -8.50
CA VAL A 82 5.19 -11.94 -8.57
C VAL A 82 4.16 -11.83 -7.45
N GLY A 83 3.78 -12.96 -6.84
CA GLY A 83 2.80 -13.04 -5.76
C GLY A 83 1.38 -12.69 -6.22
N HIS A 84 0.53 -12.36 -5.24
CA HIS A 84 -0.89 -12.13 -5.45
C HIS A 84 -1.29 -10.67 -5.16
N PRO A 85 -2.30 -10.13 -5.86
CA PRO A 85 -2.85 -8.82 -5.57
C PRO A 85 -3.53 -8.81 -4.19
N THR A 86 -3.54 -7.65 -3.55
CA THR A 86 -4.40 -7.40 -2.40
C THR A 86 -5.85 -7.56 -2.85
N CYS A 87 -6.62 -8.40 -2.18
CA CYS A 87 -8.02 -8.63 -2.49
C CYS A 87 -8.91 -8.27 -1.30
N ILE A 88 -9.89 -7.42 -1.53
CA ILE A 88 -10.98 -7.16 -0.58
C ILE A 88 -12.06 -8.22 -0.81
N PRO A 89 -12.49 -8.96 0.22
CA PRO A 89 -13.42 -10.07 0.06
C PRO A 89 -14.87 -9.57 -0.06
N ALA A 90 -15.75 -10.44 -0.56
CA ALA A 90 -17.10 -10.05 -1.02
C ALA A 90 -17.99 -9.55 0.11
N GLU A 91 -17.83 -10.10 1.30
CA GLU A 91 -18.53 -9.72 2.52
C GLU A 91 -18.29 -8.24 2.90
N ILE A 92 -17.18 -7.65 2.47
CA ILE A 92 -16.78 -6.26 2.76
C ILE A 92 -17.18 -5.27 1.66
N VAL A 93 -17.51 -5.78 0.48
CA VAL A 93 -17.87 -4.93 -0.66
C VAL A 93 -19.37 -4.65 -0.63
N ARG A 94 -19.72 -3.38 -0.76
CA ARG A 94 -21.10 -2.89 -0.92
C ARG A 94 -21.17 -2.02 -2.17
N GLU A 95 -22.27 -2.14 -2.91
CA GLU A 95 -22.52 -1.33 -4.12
C GLU A 95 -23.64 -0.31 -3.90
N ASP A 96 -24.43 -0.50 -2.84
CA ASP A 96 -25.42 0.42 -2.34
C ASP A 96 -24.80 1.60 -1.58
N ASN A 97 -25.55 2.69 -1.47
CA ASN A 97 -25.15 3.86 -0.71
C ASN A 97 -25.33 3.62 0.80
N PRO A 98 -24.44 4.16 1.65
CA PRO A 98 -24.65 4.14 3.10
C PRO A 98 -25.90 4.95 3.49
N PRO A 99 -26.48 4.69 4.67
CA PRO A 99 -27.51 5.57 5.24
C PRO A 99 -27.01 7.01 5.36
N GLU A 100 -27.89 8.00 5.14
CA GLU A 100 -27.52 9.43 5.28
C GLU A 100 -27.08 9.79 6.71
N LYS A 101 -27.64 9.10 7.70
CA LYS A 101 -27.35 9.22 9.13
C LYS A 101 -27.04 7.84 9.69
N PRO A 102 -25.83 7.31 9.44
CA PRO A 102 -25.48 5.98 9.90
C PRO A 102 -25.36 5.97 11.43
N SER A 103 -25.82 4.89 12.06
CA SER A 103 -25.70 4.71 13.50
C SER A 103 -24.26 4.35 13.88
N MET A 104 -23.89 4.47 15.15
CA MET A 104 -22.57 4.05 15.66
C MET A 104 -22.29 2.54 15.44
N LEU A 105 -23.36 1.72 15.36
CA LEU A 105 -23.29 0.28 15.13
C LEU A 105 -23.26 -0.09 13.64
N GLU A 106 -23.44 0.89 12.76
CA GLU A 106 -23.37 0.69 11.32
C GLU A 106 -21.96 0.26 10.90
N ARG A 107 -21.86 -0.69 9.98
CA ARG A 107 -20.57 -1.21 9.52
C ARG A 107 -19.96 -0.33 8.43
N LEU A 108 -18.64 -0.14 8.50
CA LEU A 108 -17.87 0.60 7.51
C LEU A 108 -17.37 -0.33 6.41
N TYR A 109 -18.13 -0.41 5.31
CA TYR A 109 -17.76 -1.18 4.12
C TYR A 109 -16.81 -0.41 3.19
N TYR A 110 -16.04 -1.13 2.36
CA TYR A 110 -14.98 -0.58 1.50
C TYR A 110 -15.44 0.61 0.63
N ARG A 111 -16.62 0.53 0.02
CA ARG A 111 -17.13 1.58 -0.87
C ARG A 111 -17.78 2.74 -0.14
N TRP A 112 -18.17 2.56 1.12
CA TRP A 112 -18.84 3.59 1.92
C TRP A 112 -17.87 4.64 2.45
N TYR A 113 -16.58 4.31 2.57
CA TYR A 113 -15.55 5.30 2.90
C TYR A 113 -15.16 6.13 1.67
N SER A 114 -16.02 7.09 1.32
CA SER A 114 -15.84 8.02 0.21
C SER A 114 -16.15 9.44 0.65
N LYS A 115 -15.51 10.44 0.02
CA LYS A 115 -15.81 11.86 0.24
C LYS A 115 -17.26 12.23 -0.11
N GLU A 116 -17.86 11.47 -1.02
CA GLU A 116 -19.25 11.64 -1.45
C GLU A 116 -20.26 11.19 -0.38
N HIS A 117 -19.85 10.30 0.53
CA HIS A 117 -20.70 9.77 1.58
C HIS A 117 -20.48 10.54 2.89
N THR A 118 -20.92 11.81 2.87
CA THR A 118 -20.69 12.76 3.97
C THR A 118 -21.27 12.31 5.31
N GLY A 119 -22.33 11.49 5.30
CA GLY A 119 -22.91 10.89 6.52
C GLY A 119 -21.90 10.06 7.30
N ILE A 120 -21.11 9.21 6.61
CA ILE A 120 -20.06 8.39 7.22
C ILE A 120 -18.98 9.28 7.84
N ILE A 121 -18.49 10.26 7.07
CA ILE A 121 -17.42 11.16 7.53
C ILE A 121 -17.86 11.99 8.74
N ARG A 122 -19.10 12.51 8.72
CA ARG A 122 -19.69 13.25 9.83
C ARG A 122 -19.80 12.37 11.08
N SER A 123 -20.32 11.16 10.97
CA SER A 123 -20.44 10.25 12.12
C SER A 123 -19.07 9.92 12.73
N LEU A 124 -18.04 9.70 11.92
CA LEU A 124 -16.66 9.50 12.42
C LEU A 124 -16.10 10.75 13.12
N HIS A 125 -16.42 11.94 12.61
CA HIS A 125 -16.06 13.20 13.26
C HIS A 125 -16.75 13.35 14.61
N GLU A 126 -18.05 13.06 14.70
CA GLU A 126 -18.80 13.10 15.96
C GLU A 126 -18.29 12.08 16.98
N LEU A 127 -18.08 10.83 16.56
CA LEU A 127 -17.57 9.73 17.41
C LEU A 127 -16.14 9.95 17.93
N THR A 128 -15.41 10.91 17.37
CA THR A 128 -14.05 11.27 17.79
C THR A 128 -13.97 12.66 18.39
N GLU A 129 -15.11 13.25 18.78
CA GLU A 129 -15.20 14.59 19.38
C GLU A 129 -14.60 15.66 18.47
N GLY A 130 -14.80 15.51 17.16
CA GLY A 130 -14.32 16.41 16.12
C GLY A 130 -12.84 16.25 15.75
N ARG A 131 -12.17 15.20 16.23
CA ARG A 131 -10.74 14.99 15.94
C ARG A 131 -10.48 14.25 14.64
N PHE A 132 -11.44 13.45 14.17
CA PHE A 132 -11.27 12.62 12.97
C PHE A 132 -10.87 13.44 11.75
N GLN A 133 -9.88 12.94 11.01
CA GLN A 133 -9.43 13.48 9.74
C GLN A 133 -9.38 12.36 8.68
N ASP A 134 -10.01 12.57 7.53
CA ASP A 134 -9.77 11.73 6.35
C ASP A 134 -8.35 11.98 5.83
N GLY A 135 -7.46 11.07 6.21
CA GLY A 135 -6.04 11.16 5.90
C GLY A 135 -5.38 9.79 5.83
N ALA A 136 -4.04 9.78 5.82
CA ALA A 136 -3.27 8.57 5.67
C ALA A 136 -3.65 7.51 6.73
N VAL A 137 -3.69 7.88 8.02
CA VAL A 137 -4.05 6.98 9.13
C VAL A 137 -5.38 6.27 8.91
N ALA A 138 -6.43 7.03 8.56
CA ALA A 138 -7.76 6.46 8.34
C ALA A 138 -7.76 5.46 7.17
N ARG A 139 -7.09 5.80 6.07
CA ARG A 139 -6.99 4.92 4.89
C ARG A 139 -6.15 3.68 5.16
N VAL A 140 -5.08 3.81 5.96
CA VAL A 140 -4.27 2.68 6.44
C VAL A 140 -5.17 1.69 7.18
N LEU A 141 -5.86 2.18 8.22
CA LEU A 141 -6.71 1.35 9.07
C LEU A 141 -7.87 0.72 8.30
N ALA A 142 -8.53 1.49 7.44
CA ALA A 142 -9.67 1.00 6.70
C ALA A 142 -9.25 -0.17 5.78
N MET A 143 -8.14 -0.01 5.07
CA MET A 143 -7.58 -1.09 4.27
C MET A 143 -7.17 -2.30 5.11
N GLU A 144 -6.60 -2.12 6.30
CA GLU A 144 -6.21 -3.23 7.19
C GLU A 144 -7.41 -4.03 7.72
N PHE A 145 -8.53 -3.37 8.03
CA PHE A 145 -9.77 -4.06 8.35
C PHE A 145 -10.28 -4.83 7.13
N TRP A 146 -10.42 -4.16 5.99
CA TRP A 146 -11.07 -4.74 4.83
C TRP A 146 -10.30 -5.91 4.22
N THR A 147 -8.97 -5.87 4.19
CA THR A 147 -8.17 -6.97 3.64
C THR A 147 -8.12 -8.19 4.56
N ARG A 148 -8.47 -8.04 5.85
CA ARG A 148 -8.69 -9.15 6.79
C ARG A 148 -10.11 -9.72 6.75
N GLY A 149 -10.99 -9.17 5.91
CA GLY A 149 -12.40 -9.57 5.88
C GLY A 149 -13.21 -9.01 7.03
N GLU A 150 -12.79 -7.86 7.58
CA GLU A 150 -13.49 -7.18 8.67
C GLU A 150 -14.12 -5.88 8.17
N ALA A 151 -15.43 -5.70 8.42
CA ALA A 151 -16.11 -4.42 8.28
C ALA A 151 -16.43 -3.95 9.71
N PRO A 152 -15.59 -3.06 10.30
CA PRO A 152 -15.77 -2.60 11.67
C PRO A 152 -17.03 -1.75 11.76
N THR A 153 -17.64 -1.66 12.94
CA THR A 153 -18.63 -0.62 13.18
C THR A 153 -17.98 0.78 13.12
N LEU A 154 -18.76 1.82 12.88
CA LEU A 154 -18.24 3.20 12.92
C LEU A 154 -17.60 3.51 14.29
N GLU A 155 -18.17 3.00 15.38
CA GLU A 155 -17.61 3.14 16.72
C GLU A 155 -16.27 2.42 16.88
N GLU A 156 -16.17 1.16 16.40
CA GLU A 156 -14.91 0.40 16.42
C GLU A 156 -13.83 1.08 15.59
N PHE A 157 -14.20 1.57 14.41
CA PHE A 157 -13.29 2.29 13.53
C PHE A 157 -12.82 3.61 14.16
N ALA A 158 -13.72 4.39 14.76
CA ALA A 158 -13.37 5.62 15.46
C ALA A 158 -12.39 5.36 16.63
N ARG A 159 -12.62 4.31 17.43
CA ARG A 159 -11.70 3.90 18.50
C ARG A 159 -10.34 3.44 17.97
N ALA A 160 -10.32 2.67 16.89
CA ALA A 160 -9.09 2.22 16.25
C ALA A 160 -8.30 3.42 15.68
N TRP A 161 -9.01 4.36 15.06
CA TRP A 161 -8.42 5.59 14.53
C TRP A 161 -7.81 6.45 15.64
N THR A 162 -8.51 6.69 16.75
CA THR A 162 -7.97 7.47 17.88
C THR A 162 -6.69 6.85 18.43
N ARG A 163 -6.66 5.51 18.57
CA ARG A 163 -5.46 4.78 19.00
C ARG A 163 -4.32 4.91 18.00
N ALA A 164 -4.58 4.71 16.71
CA ALA A 164 -3.55 4.81 15.68
C ALA A 164 -3.03 6.24 15.51
N LYS A 165 -3.88 7.25 15.70
CA LYS A 165 -3.49 8.67 15.61
C LYS A 165 -2.57 9.08 16.76
N ALA A 166 -2.79 8.53 17.96
CA ALA A 166 -1.89 8.72 19.10
C ALA A 166 -0.47 8.16 18.83
N ASP A 167 -0.36 7.21 17.91
CA ASP A 167 0.90 6.56 17.52
C ASP A 167 1.21 6.74 16.03
N GLU A 168 0.85 7.90 15.45
CA GLU A 168 1.01 8.15 14.02
C GLU A 168 2.48 8.03 13.55
N ARG A 169 3.43 8.19 14.47
CA ARG A 169 4.87 7.97 14.21
C ARG A 169 5.17 6.52 13.82
N ARG A 170 4.38 5.52 14.22
CA ARG A 170 4.54 4.13 13.73
C ARG A 170 4.29 3.99 12.22
N LEU A 171 3.59 4.94 11.59
CA LEU A 171 3.42 4.95 10.13
C LEU A 171 4.66 5.47 9.38
N LEU A 172 5.65 6.03 10.09
CA LEU A 172 6.93 6.44 9.53
C LEU A 172 7.84 5.22 9.41
N THR A 173 7.67 4.49 8.32
CA THR A 173 8.52 3.34 7.98
C THR A 173 9.70 3.77 7.10
N PRO A 174 10.77 2.97 6.97
CA PRO A 174 11.88 3.27 6.07
C PRO A 174 11.43 3.54 4.63
N GLU A 175 10.35 2.91 4.18
CA GLU A 175 9.73 3.13 2.87
C GLU A 175 9.21 4.56 2.68
N TYR A 176 9.05 5.35 3.73
CA TYR A 176 8.85 6.79 3.67
C TYR A 176 10.15 7.55 3.91
N ALA A 177 11.23 7.16 3.19
CA ALA A 177 12.61 7.61 3.41
C ALA A 177 12.74 9.11 3.70
N TYR A 178 11.99 9.97 3.00
CA TYR A 178 12.00 11.42 3.30
C TYR A 178 11.53 11.76 4.71
N LEU A 179 10.36 11.26 5.08
CA LEU A 179 9.75 11.57 6.36
C LEU A 179 10.59 10.99 7.50
N THR A 180 11.13 9.80 7.29
CA THR A 180 12.06 9.12 8.20
C THR A 180 13.36 9.91 8.36
N ASP A 181 13.99 10.30 7.25
CA ASP A 181 15.24 11.08 7.30
C ASP A 181 15.03 12.49 7.83
N LEU A 182 13.87 13.11 7.59
CA LEU A 182 13.49 14.38 8.20
C LEU A 182 13.35 14.25 9.72
N GLN A 183 12.66 13.21 10.19
CA GLN A 183 12.49 12.93 11.62
C GLN A 183 13.84 12.69 12.32
N HIS A 184 14.75 11.96 11.66
CA HIS A 184 16.08 11.66 12.19
C HIS A 184 17.12 12.77 11.93
N LYS A 185 16.71 13.93 11.39
CA LYS A 185 17.60 15.05 11.02
C LYS A 185 18.73 14.64 10.06
N ARG A 186 18.49 13.63 9.23
CA ARG A 186 19.38 13.16 8.14
C ARG A 186 19.05 13.81 6.79
N ALA A 187 17.87 14.42 6.66
CA ALA A 187 17.49 15.14 5.44
C ALA A 187 18.04 16.57 5.44
N GLY A 188 18.96 16.87 4.51
CA GLY A 188 19.43 18.23 4.23
C GLY A 188 18.58 18.98 3.19
N GLY A 189 18.92 20.24 2.92
CA GLY A 189 18.23 21.08 1.92
C GLY A 189 18.18 20.49 0.50
N GLU A 190 19.13 19.63 0.17
CA GLU A 190 19.24 18.95 -1.13
C GLU A 190 18.54 17.58 -1.20
N TRP A 191 17.65 17.28 -0.24
CA TRP A 191 16.92 16.00 -0.16
C TRP A 191 16.35 15.53 -1.50
N LYS A 192 15.72 16.44 -2.27
CA LYS A 192 15.11 16.09 -3.56
C LYS A 192 16.13 15.54 -4.56
N LYS A 193 17.36 16.08 -4.57
CA LYS A 193 18.45 15.59 -5.42
C LYS A 193 18.91 14.21 -4.95
N LEU A 194 19.13 14.04 -3.65
CA LEU A 194 19.50 12.75 -3.05
C LEU A 194 18.47 11.66 -3.38
N ARG A 195 17.18 11.96 -3.20
CA ARG A 195 16.08 11.02 -3.52
C ARG A 195 16.13 10.61 -4.98
N LYS A 196 16.26 11.56 -5.90
CA LYS A 196 16.34 11.27 -7.34
C LYS A 196 17.55 10.41 -7.67
N ALA A 197 18.72 10.72 -7.12
CA ALA A 197 19.95 9.96 -7.34
C ALA A 197 19.81 8.50 -6.84
N LYS A 198 19.31 8.29 -5.61
CA LYS A 198 19.07 6.94 -5.06
C LYS A 198 18.00 6.18 -5.85
N ALA A 199 16.89 6.81 -6.22
CA ALA A 199 15.87 6.18 -7.04
C ALA A 199 16.39 5.79 -8.44
N GLN A 200 17.22 6.64 -9.05
CA GLN A 200 17.85 6.34 -10.35
C GLN A 200 18.84 5.18 -10.24
N SER A 201 19.67 5.15 -9.20
CA SER A 201 20.60 4.06 -8.91
C SER A 201 19.86 2.72 -8.71
N ALA A 202 18.76 2.74 -7.93
CA ALA A 202 17.90 1.58 -7.76
C ALA A 202 17.33 1.10 -9.11
N LEU A 203 16.77 1.99 -9.92
CA LEU A 203 16.21 1.64 -11.23
C LEU A 203 17.26 1.07 -12.19
N GLN A 204 18.48 1.61 -12.20
CA GLN A 204 19.59 1.08 -12.99
C GLN A 204 19.97 -0.34 -12.54
N THR A 205 20.05 -0.56 -11.23
CA THR A 205 20.34 -1.89 -10.67
C THR A 205 19.22 -2.87 -11.00
N LEU A 206 17.96 -2.48 -10.85
CA LEU A 206 16.80 -3.28 -11.23
C LEU A 206 16.83 -3.64 -12.73
N ALA A 207 17.13 -2.70 -13.60
CA ALA A 207 17.25 -2.94 -15.05
C ALA A 207 18.39 -3.91 -15.39
N ARG A 208 19.48 -3.89 -14.61
CA ARG A 208 20.62 -4.81 -14.79
C ARG A 208 20.28 -6.24 -14.40
N ILE A 209 19.74 -6.45 -13.20
CA ILE A 209 19.54 -7.80 -12.63
C ILE A 209 18.25 -8.45 -13.10
N ALA A 210 17.27 -7.63 -13.43
CA ALA A 210 15.95 -8.08 -13.81
C ALA A 210 15.80 -7.77 -15.30
N ARG A 211 16.60 -8.35 -16.20
CA ARG A 211 16.39 -8.14 -17.65
C ARG A 211 15.12 -8.88 -18.09
N PHE A 212 14.43 -8.35 -19.10
CA PHE A 212 13.33 -9.06 -19.74
C PHE A 212 13.82 -10.45 -20.18
N GLN A 213 13.22 -11.50 -19.62
CA GLN A 213 13.23 -12.80 -20.29
C GLN A 213 12.10 -12.70 -21.33
N ALA A 214 12.50 -12.53 -22.59
CA ALA A 214 11.60 -12.56 -23.73
C ALA A 214 11.01 -13.97 -23.92
#